data_AF-A0AAJ6P774-F1
#
_entry.id   AF-A0AAJ6P774-F1
#
_cell.length_a   1.000
_cell.length_b   1.000
_cell.length_c   1.000
_cell.angle_alpha   90.00
_cell.angle_beta   90.00
_cell.angle_gamma   90.00
#
_symmetry.space_group_name_H-M   'P 1'
#
loop_
_entity.id
_entity.type
_entity.pdbx_description
1 polymer ?
#
loop_
_entity_poly.entity_id
_entity_poly.type
_entity_poly.pdbx_seq_one_letter_code
_entity_poly.pdbx_strand_id
1 'polypeptide(L)'
;MEAQSLGNNKNQILPLLTEVDTEELQGVVQVLANITKLPVEVVKPHLDALLEQLMKSKQKQPFYKTATALEWITAFQEWAESHRRDTPLLSEYALSRTGIYDDDN
;
A
#
# COMPACT_ATOMS: atom_id res chain seq x y z
N MET A 1 -35.28 16.35 -2.88
CA MET A 1 -34.87 14.94 -2.67
C MET A 1 -33.39 14.99 -2.33
N GLU A 2 -33.07 15.09 -1.04
CA GLU A 2 -31.70 15.25 -0.55
C GLU A 2 -31.09 13.87 -0.28
N ALA A 3 -29.95 13.57 -0.92
CA ALA A 3 -29.20 12.35 -0.69
C ALA A 3 -28.30 12.54 0.55
N GLN A 4 -28.50 11.65 1.52
CA GLN A 4 -27.85 11.66 2.82
C GLN A 4 -26.40 11.12 2.74
N SER A 5 -25.52 11.83 3.45
CA SER A 5 -24.42 11.31 4.29
C SER A 5 -23.52 10.20 3.72
N LEU A 6 -22.38 10.59 3.15
CA LEU A 6 -21.19 9.75 3.04
C LEU A 6 -20.04 10.38 3.83
N GLY A 7 -20.08 10.25 5.15
CA GLY A 7 -19.12 10.90 6.03
C GLY A 7 -18.95 10.18 7.35
N ASN A 8 -18.68 8.87 7.36
CA ASN A 8 -18.23 8.19 8.57
C ASN A 8 -17.49 6.86 8.32
N ASN A 9 -16.35 6.92 7.63
CA ASN A 9 -15.40 5.79 7.51
C ASN A 9 -14.17 5.94 8.42
N LYS A 10 -14.21 6.86 9.40
CA LYS A 10 -13.11 7.03 10.38
C LYS A 10 -13.28 6.16 11.63
N ASN A 11 -14.47 5.61 11.88
CA ASN A 11 -14.78 4.87 13.11
C ASN A 11 -14.78 3.34 12.96
N GLN A 12 -14.52 2.79 11.77
CA GLN A 12 -14.57 1.34 11.53
C GLN A 12 -13.21 0.66 11.44
N ILE A 13 -12.10 1.40 11.49
CA ILE A 13 -10.74 0.83 11.34
C ILE A 13 -9.98 0.77 12.67
N LEU A 14 -10.39 1.54 13.68
CA LEU A 14 -9.92 1.38 15.06
C LEU A 14 -10.08 -0.05 15.61
N PRO A 15 -11.14 -0.84 15.30
CA PRO A 15 -11.32 -2.16 15.89
C PRO A 15 -10.34 -3.24 15.41
N LEU A 16 -9.73 -3.06 14.22
CA LEU A 16 -8.97 -4.15 13.58
C LEU A 16 -7.60 -4.40 14.24
N LEU A 17 -7.08 -3.42 14.99
CA LEU A 17 -5.89 -3.59 15.84
C LEU A 17 -6.23 -3.78 17.32
N THR A 18 -7.46 -3.49 17.75
CA THR A 18 -7.86 -3.77 19.15
C THR A 18 -8.08 -5.27 19.40
N GLU A 19 -8.14 -6.09 18.35
CA GLU A 19 -8.06 -7.55 18.45
C GLU A 19 -6.62 -8.08 18.59
N VAL A 20 -5.59 -7.23 18.43
CA VAL A 20 -4.25 -7.57 18.93
C VAL A 20 -4.34 -7.51 20.44
N ASP A 21 -4.11 -8.65 21.09
CA ASP A 21 -4.12 -8.78 22.53
C ASP A 21 -3.33 -7.61 23.14
N THR A 22 -4.04 -6.76 23.88
CA THR A 22 -3.49 -5.57 24.54
C THR A 22 -2.30 -5.92 25.43
N GLU A 23 -2.24 -7.17 25.89
CA GLU A 23 -1.14 -7.81 26.60
C GLU A 23 0.15 -7.89 25.77
N GLU A 24 0.09 -8.29 24.50
CA GLU A 24 1.26 -8.35 23.61
C GLU A 24 1.81 -6.95 23.35
N LEU A 25 0.92 -5.98 23.10
CA LEU A 25 1.32 -4.60 22.85
C LEU A 25 1.99 -3.98 24.09
N GLN A 26 1.47 -4.26 25.29
CA GLN A 26 2.05 -3.82 26.54
C GLN A 26 3.43 -4.46 26.78
N GLY A 27 3.60 -5.73 26.42
CA GLY A 27 4.89 -6.42 26.42
C GLY A 27 5.92 -5.73 25.52
N VAL A 28 5.52 -5.36 24.30
CA VAL A 28 6.38 -4.63 23.34
C VAL A 28 6.79 -3.26 23.89
N VAL A 29 5.85 -2.50 24.46
CA VAL A 29 6.15 -1.19 25.07
C VAL A 29 7.17 -1.32 26.20
N GLN A 30 7.01 -2.34 27.06
CA GLN A 30 7.92 -2.57 28.18
C GLN A 30 9.33 -2.95 27.71
N VAL A 31 9.46 -3.81 26.70
CA VAL A 31 10.75 -4.19 26.12
C VAL A 31 11.42 -2.98 25.47
N LEU A 32 10.67 -2.16 24.72
CA LEU A 32 11.20 -0.96 24.08
C LEU A 32 11.66 0.08 25.11
N ALA A 33 10.92 0.30 26.19
CA ALA A 33 11.32 1.15 27.31
C ALA A 33 12.64 0.67 27.94
N ASN A 34 12.76 -0.65 28.16
CA ASN A 34 13.97 -1.25 28.71
C ASN A 34 15.20 -1.09 27.78
N ILE A 35 15.02 -1.25 26.45
CA ILE A 35 16.10 -1.11 25.46
C ILE A 35 16.53 0.34 25.30
N THR A 36 15.57 1.26 25.22
CA THR A 36 15.82 2.68 24.98
C THR A 36 16.17 3.46 26.25
N LYS A 37 16.02 2.83 27.43
CA LYS A 37 16.15 3.46 28.76
C LYS A 37 15.21 4.67 28.95
N LEU A 38 14.15 4.74 28.14
CA LEU A 38 13.13 5.78 28.22
C LEU A 38 11.94 5.25 29.03
N PRO A 39 11.22 6.12 29.77
CA PRO A 39 10.03 5.70 30.48
C PRO A 39 8.94 5.27 29.49
N VAL A 40 8.15 4.28 29.91
CA VAL A 40 7.03 3.72 29.15
C VAL A 40 6.07 4.80 28.62
N GLU A 41 5.88 5.87 29.40
CA GLU A 41 4.98 6.97 29.04
C GLU A 41 5.49 7.86 27.90
N VAL A 42 6.79 7.83 27.65
CA VAL A 42 7.39 8.49 26.49
C VAL A 42 7.38 7.54 25.29
N VAL A 43 7.58 6.24 25.51
CA VAL A 43 7.62 5.24 24.42
C VAL A 43 6.24 5.01 23.81
N LYS A 44 5.17 5.00 24.61
CA LYS A 44 3.80 4.77 24.16
C LYS A 44 3.35 5.71 23.02
N PRO A 45 3.44 7.04 23.12
CA PRO A 45 3.03 7.93 22.02
C PRO A 45 3.89 7.76 20.76
N HIS A 46 5.16 7.39 20.89
CA HIS A 46 6.02 7.09 19.74
C HIS A 46 5.62 5.80 19.03
N LEU A 47 5.27 4.76 19.79
CA LEU A 47 4.75 3.52 19.25
C LEU A 47 3.40 3.74 18.56
N ASP A 48 2.50 4.50 19.21
CA ASP A 48 1.19 4.84 18.65
C ASP A 48 1.34 5.58 17.31
N ALA A 49 2.26 6.56 17.22
CA ALA A 49 2.54 7.27 15.97
C ALA A 49 3.12 6.38 14.85
N LEU A 50 4.00 5.43 15.21
CA LEU A 50 4.54 4.45 14.25
C LEU A 50 3.47 3.48 13.76
N LEU A 51 2.58 3.03 14.66
CA LEU A 51 1.44 2.18 14.30
C LEU A 51 0.48 2.92 13.37
N GLU A 52 0.15 4.18 13.66
CA GLU A 52 -0.66 5.01 12.76
C GLU A 52 -0.02 5.14 11.37
N GLN A 53 1.30 5.35 11.30
CA GLN A 53 2.02 5.43 10.03
C GLN A 53 2.01 4.10 9.27
N LEU A 54 2.21 2.98 9.97
CA LEU A 54 2.13 1.63 9.39
C LEU A 54 0.73 1.35 8.86
N MET A 55 -0.32 1.71 9.59
CA MET A 55 -1.70 1.57 9.14
C MET A 55 -1.97 2.43 7.91
N LYS A 56 -1.55 3.69 7.90
CA LYS A 56 -1.68 4.59 6.73
C LYS A 56 -0.98 4.02 5.50
N SER A 57 0.16 3.36 5.70
CA SER A 57 0.88 2.69 4.62
C SER A 57 0.15 1.44 4.11
N LYS A 58 -0.44 0.63 5.01
CA LYS A 58 -1.25 -0.56 4.67
C LYS A 58 -2.61 -0.21 4.05
N GLN A 59 -3.18 0.95 4.35
CA GLN A 59 -4.44 1.42 3.75
C GLN A 59 -4.29 1.72 2.25
N LYS A 60 -3.08 1.99 1.77
CA LYS A 60 -2.82 2.16 0.34
C LYS A 60 -2.69 0.78 -0.31
N GLN A 61 -3.81 0.07 -0.45
CA GLN A 61 -3.85 -1.16 -1.24
C GLN A 61 -3.41 -0.83 -2.67
N PRO A 62 -2.59 -1.69 -3.30
CA PRO A 62 -2.16 -1.45 -4.66
C PRO A 62 -3.37 -1.49 -5.59
N PHE A 63 -3.35 -0.65 -6.63
CA PHE A 63 -4.44 -0.46 -7.59
C PHE A 63 -5.07 -1.78 -8.04
N TYR A 64 -4.24 -2.78 -8.38
CA TYR A 64 -4.71 -4.07 -8.90
C TYR A 64 -5.54 -4.92 -7.92
N LYS A 65 -5.48 -4.65 -6.61
CA LYS A 65 -6.26 -5.39 -5.60
C LYS A 65 -7.66 -4.83 -5.40
N THR A 66 -7.88 -3.55 -5.67
CA THR A 66 -9.13 -2.85 -5.34
C THR A 66 -9.82 -2.25 -6.56
N ALA A 67 -9.13 -2.14 -7.69
CA ALA A 67 -9.68 -1.55 -8.90
C ALA A 67 -10.80 -2.42 -9.49
N THR A 68 -11.90 -1.75 -9.81
CA THR A 68 -13.01 -2.27 -10.59
C THR A 68 -12.62 -2.47 -12.05
N ALA A 69 -13.40 -3.27 -12.78
CA ALA A 69 -13.16 -3.48 -14.21
C ALA A 69 -13.16 -2.17 -15.03
N LEU A 70 -14.00 -1.19 -14.66
CA LEU A 70 -14.03 0.10 -15.33
C LEU A 70 -12.76 0.91 -15.08
N GLU A 71 -12.28 0.96 -13.83
CA GLU A 71 -11.03 1.63 -13.50
C GLU A 71 -9.83 1.00 -14.22
N TRP A 72 -9.83 -0.32 -14.37
CA TRP A 72 -8.84 -1.02 -15.18
C TRP A 72 -8.87 -0.62 -16.65
N ILE A 73 -10.06 -0.54 -17.25
CA ILE A 73 -10.21 -0.13 -18.65
C ILE A 73 -9.69 1.30 -18.84
N THR A 74 -10.08 2.22 -17.94
CA THR A 74 -9.63 3.61 -17.99
C THR A 74 -8.12 3.71 -17.83
N ALA A 75 -7.54 3.08 -16.80
CA ALA A 75 -6.09 3.12 -16.58
C ALA A 75 -5.31 2.52 -17.76
N PHE A 76 -5.85 1.47 -18.38
CA PHE A 76 -5.24 0.88 -19.57
C PHE A 76 -5.29 1.82 -20.78
N GLN A 77 -6.42 2.51 -21.01
CA GLN A 77 -6.56 3.48 -22.08
C GLN A 77 -5.60 4.66 -21.89
N GLU A 78 -5.54 5.23 -20.68
CA GLU A 78 -4.62 6.31 -20.34
C GLU A 78 -3.16 5.89 -20.54
N TRP A 79 -2.80 4.68 -20.12
CA TRP A 79 -1.48 4.12 -20.34
C TRP A 79 -1.17 3.99 -21.84
N ALA A 80 -2.09 3.43 -22.63
CA ALA A 80 -1.90 3.28 -24.08
C ALA A 80 -1.76 4.64 -24.78
N GLU A 81 -2.55 5.63 -24.38
CA GLU A 81 -2.52 6.99 -24.94
C GLU A 81 -1.30 7.81 -24.50
N SER A 82 -0.69 7.47 -23.36
CA SER A 82 0.54 8.14 -22.90
C SER A 82 1.76 7.86 -23.80
N HIS A 83 1.68 6.87 -24.69
CA HIS A 83 2.77 6.53 -25.60
C HIS A 83 2.77 7.38 -26.87
N ARG A 84 3.97 7.69 -27.32
CA ARG A 84 4.21 8.36 -28.59
C ARG A 84 3.72 7.51 -29.77
N ARG A 85 2.85 8.08 -30.60
CA ARG A 85 2.30 7.40 -31.79
C ARG A 85 3.31 7.27 -32.93
N ASP A 86 4.42 7.98 -32.86
CA ASP A 86 5.53 7.94 -33.83
C ASP A 86 6.68 7.03 -33.37
N THR A 87 6.41 6.10 -32.45
CA THR A 87 7.40 5.14 -31.99
C THR A 87 7.82 4.25 -33.17
N PRO A 88 9.13 4.19 -33.50
CA PRO A 88 9.61 3.36 -34.60
C PRO A 88 9.33 1.89 -34.31
N LEU A 89 9.01 1.13 -35.37
CA LEU A 89 8.78 -0.30 -35.25
C LEU A 89 10.04 -1.00 -34.74
N LEU A 90 9.85 -1.94 -33.82
CA LEU A 90 10.91 -2.81 -33.36
C LEU A 90 11.40 -3.70 -34.51
N SER A 91 12.71 -3.94 -34.57
CA SER A 91 13.28 -4.89 -35.52
C SER A 91 12.76 -6.30 -35.27
N GLU A 92 12.76 -7.15 -36.31
CA GLU A 92 12.38 -8.57 -36.16
C GLU A 92 13.26 -9.28 -35.12
N TYR A 93 14.54 -8.90 -35.01
CA TYR A 93 15.44 -9.41 -33.98
C TYR A 93 14.96 -9.02 -32.57
N ALA A 94 14.55 -7.78 -32.35
CA ALA A 94 14.06 -7.30 -31.05
C ALA A 94 12.72 -7.94 -30.64
N LEU A 95 11.94 -8.46 -31.60
CA LEU A 95 10.73 -9.24 -31.36
C LEU A 95 10.97 -10.76 -31.30
N SER A 96 12.17 -11.20 -31.67
CA SER A 96 12.51 -12.62 -31.68
C SER A 96 12.73 -13.13 -30.26
N ARG A 97 12.45 -14.42 -30.04
CA ARG A 97 12.77 -15.08 -28.77
C ARG A 97 14.24 -14.91 -28.40
N THR A 98 15.14 -15.03 -29.38
CA THR A 98 16.60 -14.86 -29.22
C THR A 98 17.02 -13.42 -28.87
N GLY A 99 16.21 -12.42 -29.18
CA GLY A 99 16.46 -11.02 -28.80
C GLY A 99 15.80 -10.61 -27.47
N ILE A 100 14.73 -11.31 -27.05
CA ILE A 100 14.04 -11.08 -25.77
C ILE A 100 14.72 -11.83 -24.63
N TYR A 101 15.22 -13.01 -24.92
CA TYR A 101 15.96 -13.83 -23.98
C TYR A 101 17.39 -13.88 -24.46
N ASP A 102 18.33 -13.43 -23.63
CA ASP A 102 19.72 -13.84 -23.75
C ASP A 102 19.72 -15.37 -23.52
N ASP A 103 19.64 -16.14 -24.61
CA ASP A 103 19.98 -17.56 -24.61
C ASP A 103 21.51 -17.63 -24.42
N ASP A 104 21.96 -17.33 -23.20
CA ASP A 104 23.28 -17.66 -22.70
C ASP A 104 23.32 -19.19 -22.56
N ASN A 105 23.98 -19.85 -23.51
CA ASN A 105 24.27 -21.28 -23.45
C ASN A 105 25.61 -21.55 -22.77
#